data_AF-A0A9N9DPU4-F1
#
_entry.id   AF-A0A9N9DPU4-F1
#
_cell.length_a   1.000
_cell.length_b   1.000
_cell.length_c   1.000
_cell.angle_alpha   90.00
_cell.angle_beta   90.00
_cell.angle_gamma   90.00
#
_symmetry.space_group_name_H-M   'P 1'
#
loop_
_entity.id
_entity.type
_entity.pdbx_description
1 polymer ?
#
loop_
_entity_poly.entity_id
_entity_poly.type
_entity_poly.pdbx_seq_one_letter_code
_entity_poly.pdbx_strand_id
1 'polypeptide(L)'
;MSSRTSKVAILILVIVLVLGPAAYALSAADIYVPTSTYSDYNQAACRDHIKIGTIKHQPSDHVPDAVKVPKGNKFKFLLYASGYQHYQCKVGTQGQPGNWTFVGPVAYLINDIRHDSFENVCDRVAFHHLEKIDHISGVAWSGIIRRDHSTVVAKAVKTYPSPDGENNIPWLLAKANYNWGVGAFSDVTYIYRTKTYGGRAPPNEKCGAEFPDGYEYASPYKAQYWYYRHDIHLD
;
A
#
# COMPACT_ATOMS: atom_id res chain seq x y z
N MET A 1 24.53 14.10 84.24
CA MET A 1 25.28 12.96 83.67
C MET A 1 24.55 12.49 82.42
N SER A 2 25.32 12.38 81.34
CA SER A 2 24.92 12.08 79.96
C SER A 2 24.20 10.72 79.82
N SER A 3 23.09 10.68 79.08
CA SER A 3 22.49 9.45 78.57
C SER A 3 21.90 9.71 77.18
N ARG A 4 22.48 9.02 76.19
CA ARG A 4 22.14 9.05 74.77
C ARG A 4 20.79 8.38 74.53
N THR A 5 19.94 8.98 73.70
CA THR A 5 18.89 8.25 72.99
C THR A 5 19.08 8.45 71.49
N SER A 6 19.56 7.39 70.85
CA SER A 6 19.72 7.29 69.40
C SER A 6 18.34 7.31 68.73
N LYS A 7 18.05 8.35 67.93
CA LYS A 7 16.95 8.31 66.97
C LYS A 7 17.48 7.70 65.67
N VAL A 8 17.09 6.45 65.42
CA VAL A 8 17.29 5.76 64.14
C VAL A 8 16.39 6.44 63.11
N ALA A 9 16.97 7.12 62.13
CA ALA A 9 16.25 7.59 60.96
C ALA A 9 16.05 6.40 60.01
N ILE A 10 14.82 5.90 59.92
CA ILE A 10 14.43 4.90 58.92
C ILE A 10 14.32 5.65 57.59
N LEU A 11 15.29 5.43 56.70
CA LEU A 11 15.27 5.90 55.34
C LEU A 11 14.27 5.02 54.56
N ILE A 12 13.04 5.50 54.38
CA ILE A 12 12.07 4.85 53.48
C ILE A 12 12.49 5.20 52.05
N LEU A 13 13.21 4.27 51.42
CA LEU A 13 13.53 4.31 50.00
C LEU A 13 12.23 4.05 49.22
N VAL A 14 11.56 5.11 48.76
CA VAL A 14 10.45 4.98 47.80
C VAL A 14 11.07 4.67 46.43
N ILE A 15 11.15 3.38 46.10
CA ILE A 15 11.43 2.94 44.74
C ILE A 15 10.17 3.24 43.91
N VAL A 16 10.18 4.38 43.21
CA VAL A 16 9.22 4.62 42.13
C VAL A 16 9.64 3.72 40.97
N LEU A 17 9.02 2.55 40.88
CA LEU A 17 9.03 1.72 39.68
C LEU A 17 8.30 2.50 38.58
N VAL A 18 9.07 3.22 37.76
CA VAL A 18 8.59 3.73 36.48
C VAL A 18 8.42 2.51 35.59
N LEU A 19 7.18 2.01 35.51
CA LEU A 19 6.79 1.04 34.50
C LEU A 19 6.85 1.74 33.14
N GLY A 20 7.94 1.50 32.40
CA GLY A 20 7.99 1.82 30.97
C GLY A 20 6.92 1.00 30.22
N PRO A 21 6.42 1.48 29.07
CA PRO A 21 5.45 0.73 28.29
C PRO A 21 6.08 -0.59 27.89
N ALA A 22 5.42 -1.68 28.25
CA ALA A 22 5.83 -3.02 27.88
C ALA A 22 6.02 -3.09 26.36
N ALA A 23 7.27 -3.29 25.93
CA ALA A 23 7.57 -3.76 24.60
C ALA A 23 6.98 -5.18 24.51
N TYR A 24 5.81 -5.32 23.87
CA TYR A 24 5.30 -6.61 23.47
C TYR A 24 6.21 -7.13 22.36
N ALA A 25 7.21 -7.92 22.74
CA ALA A 25 7.90 -8.81 21.81
C ALA A 25 6.89 -9.88 21.41
N LEU A 26 6.35 -9.77 20.19
CA LEU A 26 5.59 -10.85 19.57
C LEU A 26 6.53 -12.06 19.47
N SER A 27 6.22 -13.11 20.23
CA SER A 27 6.93 -14.37 20.12
C SER A 27 6.46 -15.10 18.85
N ALA A 28 7.33 -15.94 18.27
CA ALA A 28 7.05 -16.72 17.05
C ALA A 28 5.92 -17.76 17.17
N ALA A 29 5.09 -17.69 18.22
CA ALA A 29 3.90 -18.52 18.43
C ALA A 29 2.59 -17.85 17.98
N ASP A 30 2.60 -16.57 17.57
CA ASP A 30 1.41 -15.86 17.09
C ASP A 30 1.19 -15.96 15.56
N ILE A 31 1.88 -16.87 14.87
CA ILE A 31 1.50 -17.26 13.51
C ILE A 31 0.30 -18.20 13.62
N TYR A 32 -0.86 -17.62 13.90
CA TYR A 32 -2.13 -18.25 13.59
C TYR A 32 -2.23 -18.31 12.06
N VAL A 33 -1.89 -19.46 11.47
CA VAL A 33 -2.35 -19.80 10.12
C VAL A 33 -3.82 -20.21 10.30
N PRO A 34 -4.80 -19.42 9.82
CA PRO A 34 -6.18 -19.86 9.89
C PRO A 34 -6.29 -21.11 9.03
N THR A 35 -6.61 -22.24 9.64
CA THR A 35 -7.09 -23.40 8.90
C THR A 35 -8.43 -23.00 8.28
N SER A 36 -8.40 -22.65 6.98
CA SER A 36 -9.55 -22.55 6.05
C SER A 36 -10.90 -22.54 6.75
N THR A 37 -11.35 -21.36 7.19
CA THR A 37 -12.66 -21.21 7.79
C THR A 37 -13.69 -20.88 6.71
N TYR A 38 -14.94 -21.28 6.93
CA TYR A 38 -16.15 -21.02 6.13
C TYR A 38 -16.23 -19.65 5.39
N SER A 39 -15.55 -18.62 5.91
CA SER A 39 -15.36 -17.31 5.27
C SER A 39 -14.67 -17.36 3.90
N ASP A 40 -13.65 -18.20 3.72
CA ASP A 40 -12.90 -18.30 2.47
C ASP A 40 -13.73 -18.97 1.36
N TYR A 41 -14.64 -19.86 1.74
CA TYR A 41 -15.54 -20.55 0.81
C TYR A 41 -16.62 -19.61 0.25
N ASN A 42 -17.19 -18.74 1.08
CA ASN A 42 -18.17 -17.73 0.63
C ASN A 42 -17.51 -16.60 -0.17
N GLN A 43 -16.27 -16.22 0.16
CA GLN A 43 -15.47 -15.28 -0.64
C GLN A 43 -15.15 -15.84 -2.04
N ALA A 44 -14.88 -17.13 -2.16
CA ALA A 44 -14.70 -17.78 -3.46
C ALA A 44 -16.01 -17.82 -4.27
N ALA A 45 -17.14 -18.14 -3.64
CA ALA A 45 -18.44 -18.32 -4.31
C ALA A 45 -18.97 -17.03 -4.98
N CYS A 46 -18.78 -15.85 -4.37
CA CYS A 46 -19.26 -14.60 -4.95
C CYS A 46 -18.40 -14.05 -6.10
N ARG A 47 -17.18 -14.57 -6.30
CA ARG A 47 -16.25 -14.11 -7.35
C ARG A 47 -16.36 -14.89 -8.66
N ASP A 48 -17.27 -15.86 -8.75
CA ASP A 48 -17.40 -16.75 -9.92
C ASP A 48 -17.93 -16.06 -11.17
N HIS A 49 -18.69 -14.98 -11.00
CA HIS A 49 -19.31 -14.22 -12.10
C HIS A 49 -18.69 -12.84 -12.33
N ILE A 50 -17.73 -12.45 -11.51
CA ILE A 50 -17.12 -11.12 -11.58
C ILE A 50 -16.04 -11.13 -12.66
N LYS A 51 -15.91 -10.01 -13.38
CA LYS A 51 -14.85 -9.79 -14.36
C LYS A 51 -14.04 -8.56 -13.97
N ILE A 52 -12.73 -8.60 -14.12
CA ILE A 52 -11.87 -7.44 -13.91
C ILE A 52 -12.02 -6.45 -15.07
N GLY A 53 -12.12 -5.16 -14.73
CA GLY A 53 -12.06 -4.04 -15.65
C GLY A 53 -13.33 -3.87 -16.46
N THR A 54 -14.49 -3.78 -15.81
CA THR A 54 -15.79 -3.57 -16.47
C THR A 54 -15.96 -2.16 -17.05
N ILE A 55 -15.23 -1.16 -16.53
CA ILE A 55 -15.22 0.20 -17.07
C ILE A 55 -14.20 0.30 -18.21
N LYS A 56 -14.70 0.38 -19.45
CA LYS A 56 -13.90 0.35 -20.70
C LYS A 56 -13.74 1.70 -21.38
N HIS A 57 -14.39 2.75 -20.89
CA HIS A 57 -14.24 4.10 -21.40
C HIS A 57 -13.24 4.86 -20.53
N GLN A 58 -12.25 5.50 -21.18
CA GLN A 58 -11.34 6.36 -20.46
C GLN A 58 -12.11 7.56 -19.91
N PRO A 59 -11.93 7.94 -18.64
CA PRO A 59 -12.50 9.17 -18.11
C PRO A 59 -11.99 10.38 -18.89
N SER A 60 -12.83 11.43 -19.01
CA SER A 60 -12.48 12.68 -19.67
C SER A 60 -11.58 13.60 -18.84
N ASP A 61 -11.07 13.12 -17.70
CA ASP A 61 -10.16 13.88 -16.85
C ASP A 61 -8.88 14.25 -17.61
N HIS A 62 -8.37 15.47 -17.36
CA HIS A 62 -7.12 15.92 -17.94
C HIS A 62 -5.94 15.05 -17.47
N VAL A 63 -5.15 14.54 -18.43
CA VAL A 63 -3.90 13.82 -18.16
C VAL A 63 -2.73 14.79 -18.42
N PRO A 64 -1.94 15.16 -17.39
CA PRO A 64 -0.79 16.03 -17.57
C PRO A 64 0.22 15.42 -18.54
N ASP A 65 0.81 16.25 -19.41
CA ASP A 65 1.77 15.79 -20.42
C ASP A 65 2.99 15.07 -19.80
N ALA A 66 3.39 15.46 -18.59
CA ALA A 66 4.47 14.83 -17.84
C ALA A 66 4.25 13.34 -17.55
N VAL A 67 3.00 12.87 -17.47
CA VAL A 67 2.62 11.47 -17.14
C VAL A 67 1.77 10.84 -18.24
N LYS A 68 1.74 11.45 -19.42
CA LYS A 68 0.99 10.97 -20.58
C LYS A 68 1.52 9.63 -21.07
N VAL A 69 0.61 8.72 -21.37
CA VAL A 69 0.93 7.41 -21.94
C VAL A 69 1.50 7.59 -23.35
N PRO A 70 2.61 6.90 -23.72
CA PRO A 70 3.17 6.99 -25.06
C PRO A 70 2.20 6.53 -26.15
N LYS A 71 2.36 7.11 -27.35
CA LYS A 71 1.65 6.69 -28.57
C LYS A 71 1.82 5.18 -28.82
N GLY A 72 0.87 4.59 -29.54
CA GLY A 72 0.81 3.14 -29.77
C GLY A 72 0.24 2.34 -28.59
N ASN A 73 -0.35 3.02 -27.60
CA ASN A 73 -1.07 2.40 -26.51
C ASN A 73 -2.48 2.98 -26.40
N LYS A 74 -3.45 2.13 -26.07
CA LYS A 74 -4.85 2.52 -25.87
C LYS A 74 -5.35 2.12 -24.49
N PHE A 75 -6.28 2.91 -23.97
CA PHE A 75 -6.96 2.62 -22.71
C PHE A 75 -7.65 1.25 -22.78
N LYS A 76 -7.47 0.45 -21.74
CA LYS A 76 -8.01 -0.91 -21.64
C LYS A 76 -9.14 -1.00 -20.62
N PHE A 77 -8.93 -0.44 -19.43
CA PHE A 77 -9.94 -0.32 -18.36
C PHE A 77 -9.39 0.53 -17.22
N LEU A 78 -10.23 0.84 -16.23
CA LEU A 78 -9.78 1.36 -14.95
C LEU A 78 -10.25 0.50 -13.78
N LEU A 79 -9.57 0.64 -12.64
CA LEU A 79 -9.98 0.11 -11.34
C LEU A 79 -9.76 1.18 -10.27
N TYR A 80 -10.51 1.08 -9.16
CA TYR A 80 -10.36 1.92 -7.98
C TYR A 80 -9.63 1.15 -6.91
N ALA A 81 -8.73 1.80 -6.17
CA ALA A 81 -7.95 1.18 -5.12
C ALA A 81 -8.17 1.86 -3.77
N SER A 82 -8.14 1.06 -2.71
CA SER A 82 -8.13 1.48 -1.31
C SER A 82 -7.22 0.57 -0.50
N GLY A 83 -6.38 1.15 0.34
CA GLY A 83 -5.43 0.42 1.16
C GLY A 83 -4.36 1.34 1.74
N TYR A 84 -3.11 0.88 1.76
CA TYR A 84 -2.01 1.56 2.42
C TYR A 84 -0.77 1.64 1.53
N GLN A 85 -0.02 2.73 1.68
CA GLN A 85 1.38 2.84 1.27
C GLN A 85 2.23 2.65 2.53
N HIS A 86 3.07 1.63 2.54
CA HIS A 86 3.91 1.30 3.69
C HIS A 86 5.26 2.00 3.58
N TYR A 87 5.69 2.62 4.68
CA TYR A 87 6.96 3.31 4.79
C TYR A 87 7.72 2.86 6.03
N GLN A 88 9.02 2.63 5.90
CA GLN A 88 9.88 2.33 7.04
C GLN A 88 10.64 3.58 7.47
N CYS A 89 10.57 3.90 8.75
CA CYS A 89 11.35 4.97 9.38
C CYS A 89 12.81 4.53 9.48
N LYS A 90 13.70 5.39 9.01
CA LYS A 90 15.13 5.35 9.28
C LYS A 90 15.50 6.59 10.07
N VAL A 91 15.90 6.42 11.33
CA VAL A 91 16.23 7.55 12.20
C VAL A 91 17.44 8.32 11.66
N GLY A 92 17.41 9.63 11.86
CA GLY A 92 18.52 10.50 11.55
C GLY A 92 19.67 10.32 12.54
N THR A 93 20.86 10.77 12.15
CA THR A 93 22.00 10.93 13.08
C THR A 93 21.83 12.23 13.88
N GLN A 94 22.61 12.42 14.95
CA GLN A 94 22.51 13.60 15.84
C GLN A 94 22.30 14.92 15.07
N GLY A 95 21.18 15.58 15.34
CA GLY A 95 20.80 16.87 14.73
C GLY A 95 20.18 16.81 13.34
N GLN A 96 20.00 15.63 12.75
CA GLN A 96 19.34 15.45 11.45
C GLN A 96 17.96 14.79 11.63
N PRO A 97 16.93 15.20 10.87
CA PRO A 97 15.65 14.51 10.88
C PRO A 97 15.79 13.09 10.33
N GLY A 98 14.87 12.20 10.71
CA GLY A 98 14.77 10.88 10.09
C GLY A 98 14.32 10.93 8.64
N ASN A 99 14.22 9.77 8.01
CA ASN A 99 13.72 9.64 6.65
C ASN A 99 12.78 8.44 6.53
N TRP A 100 11.85 8.51 5.58
CA TRP A 100 10.91 7.45 5.29
C TRP A 100 11.26 6.76 3.97
N THR A 101 11.46 5.44 4.02
CA THR A 101 11.69 4.62 2.83
C THR A 101 10.40 3.94 2.42
N PHE A 102 9.99 4.06 1.16
CA PHE A 102 8.84 3.33 0.65
C PHE A 102 9.12 1.82 0.61
N VAL A 103 8.28 1.04 1.31
CA VAL A 103 8.39 -0.42 1.39
C VAL A 103 7.52 -1.09 0.34
N GLY A 104 6.30 -0.59 0.14
CA GLY A 104 5.40 -1.14 -0.85
C GLY A 104 3.94 -0.75 -0.62
N PRO A 105 3.06 -1.00 -1.59
CA PRO A 105 1.64 -0.85 -1.42
C PRO A 105 1.02 -2.14 -0.84
N VAL A 106 -0.09 -1.98 -0.13
CA VAL A 106 -1.02 -3.06 0.21
C VAL A 106 -2.43 -2.52 -0.04
N ALA A 107 -3.03 -2.85 -1.17
CA ALA A 107 -4.36 -2.33 -1.50
C ALA A 107 -5.21 -3.32 -2.30
N TYR A 108 -6.50 -3.30 -2.04
CA TYR A 108 -7.48 -4.00 -2.86
C TYR A 108 -8.03 -3.08 -3.94
N LEU A 109 -8.42 -3.68 -5.05
CA LEU A 109 -9.03 -2.98 -6.16
C LEU A 109 -10.41 -3.51 -6.49
N ILE A 110 -11.28 -2.60 -6.92
CA ILE A 110 -12.68 -2.86 -7.30
C ILE A 110 -12.97 -2.26 -8.67
N ASN A 111 -14.05 -2.72 -9.30
CA ASN A 111 -14.46 -2.25 -10.62
C ASN A 111 -15.14 -0.87 -10.61
N ASP A 112 -16.04 -0.63 -9.67
CA ASP A 112 -16.86 0.58 -9.64
C ASP A 112 -17.03 1.08 -8.19
N ILE A 113 -16.60 2.31 -7.94
CA ILE A 113 -16.67 2.96 -6.64
C ILE A 113 -18.09 3.40 -6.24
N ARG A 114 -19.01 3.52 -7.21
CA ARG A 114 -20.36 4.06 -6.96
C ARG A 114 -21.22 3.17 -6.08
N HIS A 115 -20.86 1.89 -5.96
CA HIS A 115 -21.66 0.89 -5.26
C HIS A 115 -20.93 0.24 -4.09
N ASP A 116 -19.68 0.63 -3.77
CA ASP A 116 -18.85 -0.13 -2.85
C ASP A 116 -17.91 0.75 -1.99
N SER A 117 -17.90 0.45 -0.69
CA SER A 117 -17.06 1.03 0.35
C SER A 117 -15.69 0.34 0.50
N PHE A 118 -15.39 -0.68 -0.32
CA PHE A 118 -14.32 -1.68 -0.13
C PHE A 118 -14.53 -2.62 1.07
N GLU A 119 -15.66 -2.52 1.76
CA GLU A 119 -16.01 -3.38 2.89
C GLU A 119 -16.45 -4.76 2.39
N ASN A 120 -17.14 -4.82 1.25
CA ASN A 120 -17.54 -6.08 0.67
C ASN A 120 -16.36 -6.78 0.00
N VAL A 121 -15.91 -7.87 0.61
CA VAL A 121 -14.83 -8.71 0.10
C VAL A 121 -15.13 -9.30 -1.29
N CYS A 122 -16.39 -9.40 -1.68
CA CYS A 122 -16.80 -9.92 -2.98
C CYS A 122 -16.51 -8.96 -4.14
N ASP A 123 -16.53 -7.65 -3.89
CA ASP A 123 -16.31 -6.65 -4.92
C ASP A 123 -14.83 -6.44 -5.24
N ARG A 124 -13.93 -6.99 -4.40
CA ARG A 124 -12.48 -6.97 -4.59
C ARG A 124 -12.08 -7.91 -5.71
N VAL A 125 -11.52 -7.34 -6.77
CA VAL A 125 -11.19 -8.06 -8.00
C VAL A 125 -9.70 -8.19 -8.27
N ALA A 126 -8.88 -7.32 -7.68
CA ALA A 126 -7.42 -7.41 -7.77
C ALA A 126 -6.75 -6.95 -6.46
N PHE A 127 -5.48 -7.32 -6.31
CA PHE A 127 -4.63 -6.94 -5.19
C PHE A 127 -3.36 -6.22 -5.69
N HIS A 128 -3.03 -5.10 -5.07
CA HIS A 128 -1.84 -4.31 -5.34
C HIS A 128 -0.81 -4.54 -4.24
N HIS A 129 0.37 -5.01 -4.63
CA HIS A 129 1.42 -5.39 -3.69
C HIS A 129 2.81 -5.11 -4.26
N LEU A 130 3.83 -5.20 -3.40
CA LEU A 130 5.20 -5.29 -3.88
C LEU A 130 5.42 -6.66 -4.52
N GLU A 131 6.17 -6.71 -5.62
CA GLU A 131 6.59 -7.97 -6.23
C GLU A 131 8.11 -7.98 -6.40
N LYS A 132 8.71 -9.08 -5.98
CA LYS A 132 10.15 -9.31 -6.07
C LYS A 132 10.41 -10.79 -6.30
N ILE A 133 10.52 -11.14 -7.57
CA ILE A 133 10.92 -12.46 -8.06
C ILE A 133 12.20 -12.22 -8.87
N ASP A 134 13.24 -13.05 -8.74
CA ASP A 134 14.53 -12.94 -9.45
C ASP A 134 14.59 -11.97 -10.64
N HIS A 135 15.49 -10.98 -10.58
CA HIS A 135 15.67 -9.89 -11.58
C HIS A 135 14.43 -9.02 -11.88
N ILE A 136 13.24 -9.41 -11.46
CA ILE A 136 11.99 -8.68 -11.55
C ILE A 136 11.74 -7.98 -10.22
N SER A 137 11.57 -6.66 -10.29
CA SER A 137 11.17 -5.86 -9.14
C SER A 137 10.16 -4.83 -9.57
N GLY A 138 9.27 -4.45 -8.67
CA GLY A 138 8.28 -3.43 -8.92
C GLY A 138 7.09 -3.58 -8.00
N VAL A 139 6.01 -2.92 -8.37
CA VAL A 139 4.70 -3.14 -7.76
C VAL A 139 3.83 -3.92 -8.74
N ALA A 140 3.02 -4.82 -8.21
CA ALA A 140 2.17 -5.73 -8.97
C ALA A 140 0.69 -5.37 -8.82
N TRP A 141 -0.09 -5.73 -9.84
CA TRP A 141 -1.55 -5.83 -9.78
C TRP A 141 -1.92 -7.25 -10.20
N SER A 142 -2.42 -8.02 -9.24
CA SER A 142 -2.74 -9.44 -9.40
C SER A 142 -4.25 -9.63 -9.36
N GLY A 143 -4.80 -10.35 -10.34
CA GLY A 143 -6.19 -10.79 -10.33
C GLY A 143 -6.44 -11.76 -9.18
N ILE A 144 -7.53 -11.54 -8.42
CA ILE A 144 -7.90 -12.39 -7.27
C ILE A 144 -9.31 -12.99 -7.41
N ILE A 145 -9.83 -13.01 -8.63
CA ILE A 145 -11.09 -13.67 -8.97
C ILE A 145 -10.82 -15.04 -9.59
N ARG A 146 -11.78 -15.96 -9.50
CA ARG A 146 -11.56 -17.38 -9.86
C ARG A 146 -11.09 -17.61 -11.30
N ARG A 147 -11.49 -16.76 -12.25
CA ARG A 147 -11.20 -16.92 -13.69
C ARG A 147 -10.08 -16.02 -14.20
N ASP A 148 -9.41 -15.30 -13.31
CA ASP A 148 -8.33 -14.38 -13.67
C ASP A 148 -7.15 -14.58 -12.72
N HIS A 149 -6.10 -15.18 -13.26
CA HIS A 149 -4.83 -15.41 -12.55
C HIS A 149 -3.71 -14.56 -13.16
N SER A 150 -4.08 -13.50 -13.87
CA SER A 150 -3.09 -12.63 -14.48
C SER A 150 -2.51 -11.66 -13.47
N THR A 151 -1.23 -11.33 -13.67
CA THR A 151 -0.53 -10.29 -12.92
C THR A 151 0.28 -9.44 -13.89
N VAL A 152 0.31 -8.13 -13.62
CA VAL A 152 1.26 -7.19 -14.22
C VAL A 152 2.16 -6.64 -13.12
N VAL A 153 3.47 -6.67 -13.33
CA VAL A 153 4.47 -5.94 -12.55
C VAL A 153 4.92 -4.74 -13.36
N ALA A 154 5.00 -3.59 -12.70
CA ALA A 154 5.44 -2.36 -13.32
C ALA A 154 6.38 -1.56 -12.41
N LYS A 155 7.16 -0.69 -13.04
CA LYS A 155 7.97 0.34 -12.39
C LYS A 155 7.46 1.72 -12.75
N ALA A 156 7.46 2.64 -11.78
CA ALA A 156 7.20 4.04 -12.06
C ALA A 156 8.28 4.58 -13.01
N VAL A 157 7.87 5.21 -14.11
CA VAL A 157 8.77 5.81 -15.09
C VAL A 157 8.64 7.33 -15.14
N LYS A 158 7.49 7.88 -14.72
CA LYS A 158 7.27 9.32 -14.58
C LYS A 158 6.32 9.60 -13.43
N THR A 159 6.46 10.74 -12.78
CA THR A 159 5.58 11.21 -11.71
C THR A 159 5.10 12.63 -11.99
N TYR A 160 3.98 13.00 -11.38
CA TYR A 160 3.43 14.34 -11.41
C TYR A 160 2.82 14.65 -10.03
N PRO A 161 3.09 15.82 -9.42
CA PRO A 161 2.46 16.20 -8.16
C PRO A 161 0.94 16.06 -8.24
N SER A 162 0.33 15.43 -7.23
CA SER A 162 -1.11 15.17 -7.23
C SER A 162 -1.90 16.49 -7.28
N PRO A 163 -2.71 16.74 -8.33
CA PRO A 163 -3.63 17.88 -8.38
C PRO A 163 -4.72 17.81 -7.29
N ASP A 164 -4.97 16.63 -6.73
CA ASP A 164 -6.03 16.39 -5.73
C ASP A 164 -5.66 16.90 -4.32
N GLY A 165 -4.45 17.43 -4.13
CA GLY A 165 -3.97 17.95 -2.84
C GLY A 165 -2.53 17.57 -2.52
N GLU A 166 -1.86 18.43 -1.76
CA GLU A 166 -0.42 18.33 -1.45
C GLU A 166 -0.08 17.13 -0.55
N ASN A 167 -1.04 16.68 0.27
CA ASN A 167 -0.88 15.54 1.18
C ASN A 167 -1.06 14.17 0.48
N ASN A 168 -1.30 14.16 -0.82
CA ASN A 168 -1.54 12.94 -1.58
C ASN A 168 -0.25 12.46 -2.27
N ILE A 169 -0.10 11.15 -2.42
CA ILE A 169 0.98 10.58 -3.23
C ILE A 169 0.90 11.07 -4.68
N PRO A 170 2.02 11.21 -5.40
CA PRO A 170 2.00 11.67 -6.78
C PRO A 170 1.15 10.79 -7.70
N TRP A 171 0.54 11.43 -8.69
CA TRP A 171 0.14 10.72 -9.91
C TRP A 171 1.39 10.16 -10.58
N LEU A 172 1.27 9.00 -11.21
CA LEU A 172 2.43 8.38 -11.87
C LEU A 172 2.04 7.60 -13.10
N LEU A 173 2.97 7.54 -14.04
CA LEU A 173 2.97 6.58 -15.12
C LEU A 173 3.91 5.44 -14.74
N ALA A 174 3.40 4.22 -14.72
CA ALA A 174 4.18 3.00 -14.56
C ALA A 174 4.26 2.26 -15.89
N LYS A 175 5.43 1.68 -16.20
CA LYS A 175 5.64 0.82 -17.36
C LYS A 175 5.73 -0.63 -16.91
N ALA A 176 4.93 -1.50 -17.53
CA ALA A 176 5.01 -2.92 -17.29
C ALA A 176 6.38 -3.45 -17.69
N ASN A 177 7.00 -4.26 -16.83
CA ASN A 177 8.27 -4.92 -17.09
C ASN A 177 8.14 -6.45 -17.05
N TYR A 178 7.03 -6.98 -16.53
CA TYR A 178 6.75 -8.40 -16.56
C TYR A 178 5.25 -8.64 -16.37
N ASN A 179 4.67 -9.50 -17.21
CA ASN A 179 3.28 -9.92 -17.10
C ASN A 179 3.24 -11.44 -17.15
N TRP A 180 2.35 -12.06 -16.38
CA TRP A 180 2.12 -13.50 -16.45
C TRP A 180 0.65 -13.84 -16.18
N GLY A 181 0.32 -15.10 -16.42
CA GLY A 181 -1.04 -15.61 -16.26
C GLY A 181 -1.99 -15.14 -17.37
N VAL A 182 -3.20 -15.66 -17.32
CA VAL A 182 -4.26 -15.39 -18.31
C VAL A 182 -5.32 -14.53 -17.64
N GLY A 183 -5.65 -13.39 -18.26
CA GLY A 183 -6.68 -12.50 -17.74
C GLY A 183 -6.52 -11.02 -18.11
N ALA A 184 -7.06 -10.15 -17.27
CA ALA A 184 -7.16 -8.72 -17.50
C ALA A 184 -5.81 -8.01 -17.49
N PHE A 185 -4.78 -8.54 -16.84
CA PHE A 185 -3.47 -7.91 -16.74
C PHE A 185 -2.43 -8.43 -17.75
N SER A 186 -2.75 -9.49 -18.51
CA SER A 186 -1.75 -10.20 -19.33
C SER A 186 -1.11 -9.36 -20.44
N ASP A 187 -1.84 -8.43 -21.06
CA ASP A 187 -1.37 -7.57 -22.17
C ASP A 187 -1.16 -6.10 -21.74
N VAL A 188 -1.14 -5.81 -20.43
CA VAL A 188 -0.96 -4.44 -19.93
C VAL A 188 0.46 -3.96 -20.21
N THR A 189 0.59 -2.77 -20.80
CA THR A 189 1.87 -2.14 -21.14
C THR A 189 2.20 -0.95 -20.24
N TYR A 190 1.17 -0.19 -19.86
CA TYR A 190 1.30 0.97 -18.98
C TYR A 190 0.15 1.03 -17.99
N ILE A 191 0.43 1.53 -16.79
CA ILE A 191 -0.56 1.85 -15.76
C ILE A 191 -0.40 3.31 -15.39
N TYR A 192 -1.50 4.06 -15.40
CA TYR A 192 -1.54 5.44 -14.94
C TYR A 192 -2.28 5.52 -13.61
N ARG A 193 -1.58 5.92 -12.55
CA ARG A 193 -2.17 6.20 -11.24
C ARG A 193 -2.60 7.66 -11.18
N THR A 194 -3.87 7.87 -10.86
CA THR A 194 -4.50 9.20 -10.80
C THR A 194 -5.49 9.26 -9.64
N LYS A 195 -6.11 10.42 -9.39
CA LYS A 195 -7.14 10.65 -8.36
C LYS A 195 -6.74 10.09 -7.01
N THR A 196 -5.57 10.53 -6.54
CA THR A 196 -4.91 10.00 -5.34
C THR A 196 -5.35 10.79 -4.12
N TYR A 197 -5.66 10.09 -3.04
CA TYR A 197 -5.99 10.68 -1.73
C TYR A 197 -5.16 10.00 -0.65
N GLY A 198 -4.40 10.77 0.13
CA GLY A 198 -3.51 10.26 1.17
C GLY A 198 -2.28 9.49 0.64
N GLY A 199 -1.79 8.58 1.46
CA GLY A 199 -0.68 7.68 1.15
C GLY A 199 0.71 8.27 1.31
N ARG A 200 0.87 9.54 1.67
CA ARG A 200 2.20 10.10 1.95
C ARG A 200 2.74 9.60 3.29
N ALA A 201 4.05 9.48 3.38
CA ALA A 201 4.71 9.30 4.67
C ALA A 201 4.47 10.52 5.58
N PRO A 202 4.51 10.36 6.90
CA PRO A 202 4.53 11.49 7.84
C PRO A 202 5.73 12.43 7.57
N PRO A 203 5.71 13.67 8.10
CA PRO A 203 6.88 14.54 8.11
C PRO A 203 8.13 13.84 8.66
N ASN A 204 9.29 14.15 8.10
CA ASN A 204 10.56 13.50 8.43
C ASN A 204 10.97 13.70 9.90
N GLU A 205 10.58 14.82 10.49
CA GLU A 205 10.84 15.17 11.90
C GLU A 205 10.14 14.22 12.88
N LYS A 206 9.07 13.53 12.45
CA LYS A 206 8.38 12.52 13.27
C LYS A 206 9.14 11.19 13.33
N CYS A 207 9.99 10.90 12.34
CA CYS A 207 10.83 9.70 12.35
C CYS A 207 12.02 9.92 13.29
N GLY A 208 12.09 9.13 14.36
CA GLY A 208 13.02 9.25 15.49
C GLY A 208 12.47 10.02 16.69
N ALA A 209 11.45 10.87 16.50
CA ALA A 209 10.78 11.58 17.58
C ALA A 209 9.50 10.88 18.06
N GLU A 210 8.65 10.47 17.12
CA GLU A 210 7.38 9.77 17.37
C GLU A 210 7.49 8.28 16.99
N PHE A 211 8.23 7.98 15.92
CA PHE A 211 8.39 6.63 15.39
C PHE A 211 9.84 6.15 15.53
N PRO A 212 10.11 4.98 16.14
CA PRO A 212 11.47 4.47 16.30
C PRO A 212 12.07 3.97 14.98
N ASP A 213 13.38 3.73 14.97
CA ASP A 213 14.09 3.13 13.82
C ASP A 213 13.48 1.79 13.43
N GLY A 214 13.30 1.58 12.13
CA GLY A 214 12.67 0.37 11.59
C GLY A 214 11.14 0.34 11.70
N TYR A 215 10.49 1.33 12.33
CA TYR A 215 9.03 1.39 12.43
C TYR A 215 8.38 1.46 11.04
N GLU A 216 7.40 0.60 10.79
CA GLU A 216 6.63 0.61 9.53
C GLU A 216 5.30 1.35 9.71
N TYR A 217 5.19 2.49 9.03
CA TYR A 217 3.98 3.30 8.99
C TYR A 217 3.12 2.94 7.79
N ALA A 218 1.89 2.47 8.05
CA ALA A 218 0.89 2.21 7.02
C ALA A 218 0.08 3.48 6.73
N SER A 219 0.44 4.21 5.68
CA SER A 219 -0.26 5.44 5.29
C SER A 219 -1.51 5.14 4.45
N PRO A 220 -2.73 5.41 4.93
CA PRO A 220 -3.96 5.10 4.20
C PRO A 220 -4.01 5.87 2.88
N TYR A 221 -4.43 5.22 1.80
CA TYR A 221 -4.59 5.86 0.51
C TYR A 221 -5.74 5.30 -0.32
N LYS A 222 -6.25 6.15 -1.21
CA LYS A 222 -7.13 5.78 -2.33
C LYS A 222 -6.54 6.25 -3.65
N ALA A 223 -6.83 5.56 -4.74
CA ALA A 223 -6.40 5.96 -6.07
C ALA A 223 -7.31 5.38 -7.16
N GLN A 224 -7.20 5.91 -8.37
CA GLN A 224 -7.59 5.23 -9.60
C GLN A 224 -6.36 4.72 -10.36
N TYR A 225 -6.51 3.56 -10.97
CA TYR A 225 -5.53 2.98 -11.88
C TYR A 225 -6.15 2.78 -13.24
N TRP A 226 -5.60 3.44 -14.25
CA TRP A 226 -5.98 3.29 -15.64
C TRP A 226 -4.97 2.40 -16.34
N TYR A 227 -5.44 1.31 -16.91
CA TYR A 227 -4.62 0.29 -17.56
C TYR A 227 -4.66 0.50 -19.05
N TYR A 228 -3.48 0.40 -19.67
CA TYR A 228 -3.28 0.57 -21.10
C TYR A 228 -2.64 -0.69 -21.66
N ARG A 229 -2.88 -0.93 -22.95
CA ARG A 229 -2.25 -1.99 -23.72
C ARG A 229 -1.79 -1.44 -25.07
N HIS A 230 -0.94 -2.20 -25.75
CA HIS A 230 -0.53 -1.88 -27.10
C HIS A 230 -1.75 -1.81 -28.05
N ASP A 231 -1.73 -0.86 -28.98
CA ASP A 231 -2.78 -0.72 -29.98
C ASP A 231 -2.42 -1.48 -31.27
N ILE A 232 -2.99 -2.68 -31.40
CA ILE A 232 -2.80 -3.59 -32.55
C ILE A 232 -3.32 -3.06 -33.91
N HIS A 233 -3.88 -1.85 -33.96
CA HIS A 233 -4.40 -1.25 -35.20
C HIS A 233 -3.56 -0.06 -35.69
N LEU A 234 -2.42 0.20 -35.05
CA LEU A 234 -1.50 1.29 -35.40
C LEU A 234 -0.14 0.80 -35.93
N ASP A 235 -0.06 -0.48 -36.31
CA ASP A 235 1.09 -1.09 -37.01
C ASP A 235 0.91 -1.01 -38.54
#